data_AF-F3USL3-F1
#
_entry.id   AF-F3USL3-F1
#
_cell.length_a   1.000
_cell.length_b   1.000
_cell.length_c   1.000
_cell.angle_alpha   90.00
_cell.angle_beta   90.00
_cell.angle_gamma   90.00
#
_symmetry.space_group_name_H-M   'P 1'
#
loop_
_entity.id
_entity.type
_entity.pdbx_description
1 polymer ?
#
loop_
_entity_poly.entity_id
_entity_poly.type
_entity_poly.pdbx_seq_one_letter_code
_entity_poly.pdbx_strand_id
1 'polypeptide(L)'
;MKLICRYLLDAEAAFANSLSKEWEDFLKDVYDKIIRRKFSNGNIYFRPEITRIQKFKLKKLKPASNPIFLDGVSGKDLNIVI
;
A
#
# COMPACT_ATOMS: atom_id res chain seq x y z
N MET A 1 2.44 0.14 5.47
CA MET A 1 1.44 0.15 4.36
C MET A 1 1.11 1.56 3.81
N LYS A 2 1.11 2.64 4.62
CA LYS A 2 0.79 4.03 4.19
C LYS A 2 1.64 4.54 3.00
N LEU A 3 2.94 4.22 2.99
CA LEU A 3 3.86 4.60 1.91
C LEU A 3 3.58 3.86 0.58
N ILE A 4 3.17 2.58 0.65
CA ILE A 4 2.82 1.78 -0.54
C ILE A 4 1.54 2.33 -1.19
N CYS A 5 0.56 2.74 -0.38
CA CYS A 5 -0.66 3.36 -0.92
C CYS A 5 -0.36 4.68 -1.63
N ARG A 6 0.60 5.47 -1.11
CA ARG A 6 1.10 6.69 -1.75
C ARG A 6 1.87 6.39 -3.04
N TYR A 7 2.73 5.37 -3.04
CA TYR A 7 3.41 4.86 -4.24
C TYR A 7 2.42 4.53 -5.37
N LEU A 8 1.32 3.85 -5.05
CA LEU A 8 0.32 3.46 -6.03
C LEU A 8 -0.54 4.63 -6.54
N LEU A 9 -0.70 5.70 -5.75
CA LEU A 9 -1.53 6.87 -6.09
C LEU A 9 -0.79 7.91 -6.92
N ASP A 10 0.44 8.21 -6.52
CA ASP A 10 1.16 9.39 -6.99
C ASP A 10 2.45 9.02 -7.73
N ALA A 11 2.52 7.80 -8.29
CA ALA A 11 3.71 7.21 -8.92
C ALA A 11 4.49 8.17 -9.84
N GLU A 12 3.83 9.12 -10.50
CA GLU A 12 4.48 10.13 -11.35
C GLU A 12 4.69 11.51 -10.69
N ALA A 13 3.86 11.93 -9.72
CA ALA A 13 3.85 13.31 -9.23
C ALA A 13 4.44 13.49 -7.81
N ALA A 14 4.26 12.52 -6.90
CA ALA A 14 4.82 12.63 -5.54
C ALA A 14 6.31 12.27 -5.47
N PHE A 15 6.88 11.73 -6.56
CA PHE A 15 8.23 11.16 -6.58
C PHE A 15 9.17 11.82 -7.58
N ALA A 16 8.73 12.88 -8.26
CA ALA A 16 9.55 13.64 -9.21
C ALA A 16 10.80 14.30 -8.57
N ASN A 17 10.99 14.23 -7.25
CA ASN A 17 12.10 14.91 -6.57
C ASN A 17 12.83 14.15 -5.44
N SER A 18 12.51 12.92 -5.02
CA SER A 18 13.15 12.43 -3.76
C SER A 18 13.27 10.93 -3.44
N LEU A 19 13.04 9.98 -4.35
CA LEU A 19 13.42 8.59 -4.07
C LEU A 19 14.66 8.20 -4.86
N SER A 20 15.74 7.88 -4.14
CA SER A 20 16.85 7.14 -4.74
C SER A 20 16.33 5.82 -5.29
N LYS A 21 17.01 5.26 -6.28
CA LYS A 21 16.65 3.98 -6.90
C LYS A 21 16.48 2.87 -5.86
N GLU A 22 17.26 2.89 -4.78
CA GLU A 22 17.14 1.93 -3.67
C GLU A 22 15.76 1.98 -3.00
N TRP A 23 15.14 3.17 -2.93
CA TRP A 23 13.84 3.35 -2.31
C TRP A 23 12.68 2.86 -3.16
N GLU A 24 12.78 3.03 -4.48
CA GLU A 24 11.84 2.41 -5.40
C GLU A 24 11.94 0.88 -5.37
N ASP A 25 13.16 0.35 -5.38
CA ASP A 25 13.42 -1.09 -5.34
C ASP A 25 12.93 -1.73 -4.04
N PHE A 26 13.14 -1.05 -2.90
CA PHE A 26 12.60 -1.48 -1.62
C PHE A 26 11.06 -1.55 -1.62
N LEU A 27 10.39 -0.52 -2.12
CA LEU A 27 8.92 -0.49 -2.17
C LEU A 27 8.35 -1.59 -3.07
N LYS A 28 9.00 -1.86 -4.22
CA LYS A 28 8.65 -2.97 -5.11
C LYS A 28 8.82 -4.32 -4.42
N ASP A 29 9.94 -4.55 -3.74
CA ASP A 29 10.19 -5.81 -3.01
C ASP A 29 9.15 -6.03 -1.90
N VAL A 30 8.82 -5.00 -1.13
CA VAL A 30 7.77 -5.09 -0.11
C VAL A 30 6.41 -5.38 -0.73
N TYR A 31 6.05 -4.70 -1.82
CA TYR A 31 4.81 -4.94 -2.54
C TYR A 31 4.72 -6.42 -2.99
N ASP A 32 5.77 -6.94 -3.60
CA ASP A 32 5.86 -8.32 -4.07
C ASP A 32 5.77 -9.33 -2.92
N LYS A 33 6.44 -9.06 -1.80
CA LYS A 33 6.37 -9.91 -0.60
C LYS A 33 4.96 -9.95 0.01
N ILE A 34 4.23 -8.82 0.00
CA ILE A 34 2.83 -8.77 0.47
C ILE A 34 1.93 -9.60 -0.44
N ILE A 35 2.02 -9.39 -1.76
CA ILE A 35 1.20 -10.12 -2.74
C ILE A 35 1.46 -11.63 -2.70
N ARG A 36 2.74 -12.02 -2.61
CA ARG A 36 3.14 -13.43 -2.54
C ARG A 36 2.96 -14.06 -1.16
N ARG A 37 2.35 -13.36 -0.19
CA ARG A 37 2.15 -13.81 1.19
C ARG A 37 3.45 -14.35 1.83
N LYS A 38 4.58 -13.71 1.53
CA LYS A 38 5.89 -14.08 2.10
C LYS A 38 6.04 -13.65 3.56
N PHE A 39 5.17 -12.77 4.04
CA PHE A 39 5.04 -12.44 5.46
C PHE A 39 4.13 -13.46 6.15
N SER A 40 4.46 -13.83 7.39
CA SER A 40 3.58 -14.64 8.23
C SER A 40 2.21 -13.94 8.38
N ASN A 41 1.13 -14.70 8.21
CA ASN A 41 -0.22 -14.17 8.38
C ASN A 41 -0.42 -13.71 9.84
N GLY A 42 -0.36 -12.41 10.06
CA GLY A 42 -0.77 -11.78 11.32
C GLY A 42 -2.27 -11.46 11.27
N ASN A 43 -2.98 -11.74 12.36
CA ASN A 43 -4.38 -11.33 12.53
C ASN A 43 -4.44 -9.87 13.01
N ILE A 44 -3.95 -8.94 12.19
CA ILE A 44 -3.83 -7.52 12.54
C ILE A 44 -4.79 -6.71 11.67
N TYR A 45 -5.57 -5.84 12.30
CA TYR A 45 -6.42 -4.90 11.61
C TYR A 45 -5.57 -3.84 10.90
N PHE A 46 -5.85 -3.63 9.63
CA PHE A 46 -5.25 -2.54 8.86
C PHE A 46 -6.32 -1.87 8.03
N ARG A 47 -6.46 -0.55 8.17
CA ARG A 47 -7.29 0.26 7.29
C ARG A 47 -6.42 1.32 6.61
N PRO A 48 -6.32 1.32 5.28
CA PRO A 48 -5.57 2.35 4.58
C PRO A 48 -6.27 3.70 4.77
N GLU A 49 -5.50 4.72 5.16
CA GLU A 49 -5.94 6.11 5.23
C GLU A 49 -6.02 6.74 3.83
N ILE A 50 -6.87 6.17 2.97
CA ILE A 50 -7.12 6.69 1.63
C ILE A 50 -8.57 7.15 1.51
N THR A 51 -8.78 8.28 0.85
CA THR A 51 -10.12 8.83 0.62
C THR A 51 -10.88 8.03 -0.43
N ARG A 52 -12.20 8.18 -0.47
CA ARG A 52 -13.06 7.56 -1.50
C ARG A 52 -12.64 7.97 -2.92
N ILE A 53 -12.22 9.22 -3.11
CA ILE A 53 -11.73 9.74 -4.40
C ILE A 53 -10.42 9.06 -4.80
N GLN A 54 -9.47 8.94 -3.87
CA GLN A 54 -8.19 8.26 -4.11
C GLN A 54 -8.39 6.77 -4.43
N LYS A 55 -9.28 6.10 -3.70
CA LYS A 55 -9.67 4.72 -3.97
C LYS A 55 -10.28 4.55 -5.36
N PHE A 56 -11.13 5.50 -5.78
CA PHE A 56 -11.70 5.49 -7.13
C PHE A 56 -10.64 5.68 -8.22
N LYS A 57 -9.71 6.62 -8.02
CA LYS A 57 -8.57 6.83 -8.94
C LYS A 57 -7.70 5.57 -9.05
N LEU A 58 -7.38 4.92 -7.93
CA LEU A 58 -6.61 3.67 -7.91
C LEU A 58 -7.32 2.55 -8.67
N LYS A 59 -8.62 2.35 -8.42
CA LYS A 59 -9.42 1.34 -9.14
C LYS A 59 -9.44 1.59 -10.65
N LYS A 60 -9.44 2.86 -11.06
CA LYS A 60 -9.40 3.24 -12.48
C LYS A 60 -8.02 3.02 -13.11
N LEU A 61 -6.94 3.36 -12.40
CA LEU A 61 -5.55 3.24 -12.90
C LEU A 61 -5.05 1.80 -12.90
N LYS A 62 -5.41 1.01 -11.88
CA LYS A 62 -4.93 -0.36 -11.66
C LYS A 62 -6.10 -1.25 -11.21
N PRO A 63 -7.00 -1.64 -12.13
CA PRO A 63 -8.18 -2.44 -11.80
C PRO A 63 -7.84 -3.82 -11.20
N ALA A 64 -6.65 -4.35 -11.48
CA ALA A 64 -6.15 -5.62 -10.93
C ALA A 64 -5.42 -5.48 -9.57
N SER A 65 -5.44 -4.30 -8.94
CA SER A 65 -4.77 -4.10 -7.65
C SER A 65 -5.42 -4.95 -6.56
N ASN A 66 -4.59 -5.58 -5.72
CA ASN A 66 -5.09 -6.41 -4.62
C ASN A 66 -5.94 -5.57 -3.64
N PRO A 67 -7.16 -6.02 -3.27
CA PRO A 67 -8.06 -5.28 -2.40
C PRO A 67 -7.46 -4.96 -1.02
N ILE A 68 -6.44 -5.69 -0.55
CA ILE A 68 -5.71 -5.38 0.69
C ILE A 68 -5.22 -3.92 0.75
N PHE A 69 -4.83 -3.34 -0.40
CA PHE A 69 -4.34 -1.97 -0.46
C PHE A 69 -5.46 -0.93 -0.52
N LEU A 70 -6.70 -1.33 -0.80
CA LEU A 70 -7.85 -0.43 -1.00
C LEU A 70 -8.90 -0.53 0.12
N ASP A 71 -9.14 -1.74 0.57
CA ASP A 71 -10.15 -2.12 1.55
C ASP A 71 -9.52 -2.42 2.91
N GLY A 72 -8.20 -2.67 2.94
CA GLY A 72 -7.49 -3.04 4.15
C GLY A 72 -7.63 -4.52 4.47
N VAL A 73 -7.25 -4.89 5.69
CA VAL A 73 -7.33 -6.26 6.20
C VAL A 73 -8.06 -6.22 7.55
N SER A 74 -9.04 -7.11 7.71
CA SER A 74 -9.69 -7.30 9.01
C SER A 74 -8.76 -8.06 9.96
N GLY A 75 -8.78 -7.70 11.24
CA GLY A 75 -8.05 -8.44 12.26
C GLY A 75 -8.18 -7.82 13.65
N LYS A 76 -7.28 -8.17 14.56
CA LYS A 76 -7.21 -7.52 15.86
C LYS A 76 -6.61 -6.13 15.71
N ASP A 77 -7.32 -5.13 16.21
CA ASP A 77 -6.76 -3.80 16.38
C ASP A 77 -5.76 -3.86 17.54
N LEU A 78 -4.47 -3.85 17.18
CA LEU A 78 -3.40 -3.98 18.16
C LEU A 78 -3.04 -2.65 18.83
N ASN A 79 -3.76 -1.56 18.53
CA ASN A 79 -3.52 -0.21 19.05
C ASN A 79 -2.01 0.13 19.05
N ILE A 80 -1.35 -0.19 17.93
CA ILE A 80 0.08 0.03 17.75
C ILE A 80 0.23 1.54 17.55
N VAL A 81 0.68 2.23 18.60
CA VAL A 81 1.12 3.62 18.50
C VAL A 81 2.43 3.61 17.71
N ILE A 82 2.39 4.15 16.50
CA ILE A 82 3.54 4.27 15.58
C ILE A 82 4.16 5.65 15.73
#